data_AF-A0A485ADX8-F1
#
_entry.id   AF-A0A485ADX8-F1
#
_cell.length_a   1.000
_cell.length_b   1.000
_cell.length_c   1.000
_cell.angle_alpha   90.00
_cell.angle_beta   90.00
_cell.angle_gamma   90.00
#
_symmetry.space_group_name_H-M   'P 1'
#
loop_
_entity.id
_entity.type
_entity.pdbx_description
1 polymer ?
#
loop_
_entity_poly.entity_id
_entity_poly.type
_entity_poly.pdbx_seq_one_letter_code
_entity_poly.pdbx_strand_id
1 'polypeptide(L)'
;MAEQLDQMGGEQLKRKIESMGVKVHTNKNTKEIVQEGENARKTMRFADGSQLEVDFIVFSTGIRPRDKLATQCGLEVAQRGGIMINDSCQTSDPDIYAIGECASWKNRVYGLVAPGYKMAQVAVDHILGSENSFQGADMSAKLKLLGVDVGGIGDAHGRTPGARSYVYLDENKEVYKRLIVSPDNKTLLGAVLVGDTSGLRQPAAAGAECD
;
A
#
# COMPACT_ATOMS: atom_id res chain seq x y z
N MET A 1 1.87 1.82 -8.47
CA MET A 1 1.73 0.36 -8.72
C MET A 1 2.99 -0.42 -8.38
N ALA A 2 4.19 0.16 -8.53
CA ALA A 2 5.47 -0.51 -8.38
C ALA A 2 5.81 -1.11 -7.00
N GLU A 3 5.07 -0.79 -5.94
CA GLU A 3 5.29 -1.43 -4.62
C GLU A 3 4.60 -2.80 -4.51
N GLN A 4 3.55 -3.07 -5.28
CA GLN A 4 2.75 -4.31 -5.15
C GLN A 4 2.76 -5.19 -6.39
N LEU A 5 3.05 -4.60 -7.56
CA LEU A 5 3.11 -5.30 -8.83
C LEU A 5 4.50 -5.18 -9.42
N ASP A 6 4.96 -6.26 -10.04
CA ASP A 6 6.06 -6.18 -10.99
C ASP A 6 5.58 -5.68 -12.36
N GLN A 7 6.50 -5.57 -13.31
CA GLN A 7 6.20 -5.01 -14.63
C GLN A 7 5.08 -5.79 -15.35
N MET A 8 5.17 -7.13 -15.39
CA MET A 8 4.19 -7.96 -16.06
C MET A 8 2.81 -7.86 -15.41
N GLY A 9 2.74 -7.90 -14.07
CA GLY A 9 1.48 -7.69 -13.36
C GLY A 9 0.88 -6.30 -13.61
N GLY A 10 1.74 -5.27 -13.69
CA GLY A 10 1.34 -3.91 -14.04
C GLY A 10 0.77 -3.79 -15.45
N GLU A 11 1.36 -4.47 -16.44
CA GLU A 11 0.87 -4.49 -17.82
C GLU A 11 -0.49 -5.19 -17.93
N GLN A 12 -0.70 -6.30 -17.23
CA GLN A 12 -2.01 -6.97 -17.20
C GLN A 12 -3.08 -6.11 -16.54
N LEU A 13 -2.75 -5.47 -15.41
CA LEU A 13 -3.66 -4.53 -14.76
C LEU A 13 -4.00 -3.36 -15.68
N LYS A 14 -3.00 -2.81 -16.38
CA LYS A 14 -3.21 -1.73 -17.36
C LYS A 14 -4.21 -2.15 -18.45
N ARG A 15 -3.99 -3.31 -19.09
CA ARG A 15 -4.87 -3.83 -20.15
C ARG A 15 -6.32 -3.93 -19.66
N LYS A 16 -6.52 -4.42 -18.43
CA LYS A 16 -7.86 -4.57 -17.89
C LYS A 16 -8.53 -3.24 -17.49
N ILE A 17 -7.77 -2.28 -16.99
CA ILE A 17 -8.30 -0.92 -16.76
C ILE A 17 -8.71 -0.28 -18.10
N GLU A 18 -7.88 -0.47 -19.14
CA GLU A 18 -8.15 0.08 -20.48
C GLU A 18 -9.36 -0.59 -21.15
N SER A 19 -9.61 -1.88 -20.93
CA SER A 19 -10.81 -2.56 -21.44
C SER A 19 -12.12 -2.06 -20.82
N MET A 20 -12.05 -1.37 -19.67
CA MET A 20 -13.20 -0.70 -19.03
C MET A 20 -13.42 0.74 -19.54
N GLY A 21 -12.66 1.18 -20.54
CA GLY A 21 -12.76 2.53 -21.11
C GLY A 21 -11.94 3.59 -20.36
N VAL A 22 -11.09 3.20 -19.41
CA VAL A 22 -10.23 4.12 -18.68
C VAL A 22 -8.85 4.17 -19.33
N LYS A 23 -8.46 5.34 -19.84
CA LYS A 23 -7.15 5.51 -20.49
C LYS A 23 -6.02 5.65 -19.46
N VAL A 24 -5.00 4.79 -19.53
CA VAL A 24 -3.89 4.78 -18.58
C VAL A 24 -2.65 5.44 -19.18
N HIS A 25 -2.25 6.56 -18.58
CA HIS A 25 -1.03 7.27 -18.96
C HIS A 25 0.09 7.02 -17.94
N THR A 26 1.06 6.18 -18.29
CA THR A 26 2.29 5.97 -17.51
C THR A 26 3.41 6.90 -17.98
N ASN A 27 4.46 7.06 -17.17
CA ASN A 27 5.61 7.93 -17.47
C ASN A 27 5.22 9.40 -17.77
N LYS A 28 4.09 9.88 -17.24
CA LYS A 28 3.67 11.28 -17.34
C LYS A 28 4.00 12.02 -16.05
N ASN A 29 4.96 12.93 -16.14
CA ASN A 29 5.31 13.84 -15.06
C ASN A 29 4.65 15.20 -15.30
N THR A 30 3.62 15.52 -14.53
CA THR A 30 2.89 16.80 -14.64
C THR A 30 3.77 17.95 -14.15
N LYS A 31 4.01 18.93 -15.01
CA LYS A 31 4.78 20.15 -14.71
C LYS A 31 3.89 21.27 -14.20
N GLU A 32 2.76 21.47 -14.84
CA GLU A 32 1.81 22.53 -14.48
C GLU A 32 0.38 22.13 -14.87
N ILE A 33 -0.57 22.78 -14.19
CA ILE A 33 -2.00 22.68 -14.45
C ILE A 33 -2.47 24.12 -14.67
N VAL A 34 -2.93 24.41 -15.88
CA VAL A 34 -3.37 25.74 -16.29
C VAL A 34 -4.89 25.78 -16.48
N GLN A 35 -5.52 26.92 -16.21
CA GLN A 35 -6.98 27.12 -16.35
C GLN A 35 -7.33 27.61 -17.76
N GLU A 36 -6.96 26.82 -18.75
CA GLU A 36 -7.21 27.06 -20.17
C GLU A 36 -7.37 25.72 -20.89
N GLY A 37 -8.13 25.71 -21.99
CA GLY A 37 -8.39 24.56 -22.84
C GLY A 37 -9.48 24.88 -23.86
N GLU A 38 -9.44 24.23 -25.02
CA GLU A 38 -10.46 24.40 -26.07
C GLU A 38 -11.72 23.58 -25.78
N ASN A 39 -11.55 22.36 -25.25
CA ASN A 39 -12.64 21.40 -25.03
C ASN A 39 -12.91 21.14 -23.53
N ALA A 40 -12.01 21.54 -22.64
CA ALA A 40 -12.17 21.38 -21.19
C ALA A 40 -11.64 22.60 -20.42
N ARG A 41 -12.01 22.69 -19.14
CA ARG A 41 -11.70 23.86 -18.30
C ARG A 41 -10.23 24.02 -17.90
N LYS A 42 -9.43 22.95 -17.98
CA LYS A 42 -8.02 22.94 -17.55
C LYS A 42 -7.19 22.13 -18.53
N THR A 43 -5.90 22.42 -18.55
CA THR A 43 -4.90 21.63 -19.29
C THR A 43 -3.77 21.22 -18.36
N MET A 44 -3.47 19.92 -18.33
CA MET A 44 -2.29 19.37 -17.68
C MET A 44 -1.15 19.35 -18.68
N ARG A 45 -0.02 19.99 -18.36
CA ARG A 45 1.19 19.98 -19.21
C ARG A 45 2.25 19.09 -18.59
N PHE A 46 2.84 18.22 -19.39
CA PHE A 46 3.79 17.21 -18.93
C PHE A 46 5.23 17.55 -19.29
N ALA A 47 6.17 16.93 -18.59
CA ALA A 47 7.61 17.14 -18.77
C ALA A 47 8.13 16.74 -20.16
N ASP A 48 7.42 15.87 -20.87
CA ASP A 48 7.73 15.46 -22.24
C ASP A 48 7.14 16.41 -23.31
N GLY A 49 6.56 17.54 -22.89
CA GLY A 49 5.95 18.54 -23.76
C GLY A 49 4.51 18.22 -24.18
N SER A 50 4.01 17.01 -23.91
CA SER A 50 2.61 16.66 -24.21
C SER A 50 1.63 17.33 -23.24
N GLN A 51 0.36 17.37 -23.63
CA GLN A 51 -0.71 18.01 -22.86
C GLN A 51 -1.98 17.15 -22.80
N LEU A 52 -2.81 17.38 -21.80
CA LEU A 52 -4.11 16.72 -21.64
C LEU A 52 -5.14 17.71 -21.08
N GLU A 53 -6.20 17.96 -21.85
CA GLU A 53 -7.35 18.76 -21.41
C GLU A 53 -8.25 17.94 -20.46
N VAL A 54 -8.64 18.53 -19.33
CA VAL A 54 -9.47 17.89 -18.29
C VAL A 54 -10.38 18.91 -17.60
N ASP A 55 -11.60 18.50 -17.25
CA ASP A 55 -12.51 19.34 -16.47
C ASP A 55 -12.22 19.27 -14.96
N PHE A 56 -11.86 18.07 -14.49
CA PHE A 56 -11.69 17.76 -13.08
C PHE A 56 -10.44 16.94 -12.83
N ILE A 57 -9.77 17.20 -11.70
CA ILE A 57 -8.52 16.55 -11.32
C ILE A 57 -8.67 16.02 -9.90
N VAL A 58 -8.39 14.73 -9.74
CA VAL A 58 -8.29 14.06 -8.43
C VAL A 58 -6.83 13.72 -8.19
N PHE A 59 -6.27 14.19 -7.08
CA PHE A 59 -4.93 13.82 -6.65
C PHE A 59 -4.98 12.59 -5.75
N SER A 60 -4.33 11.51 -6.19
CA SER A 60 -4.19 10.25 -5.45
C SER A 60 -2.71 9.83 -5.36
N THR A 61 -1.86 10.76 -4.91
CA THR A 61 -0.39 10.65 -4.96
C THR A 61 0.24 10.08 -3.67
N GLY A 62 -0.54 9.34 -2.89
CA GLY A 62 -0.13 8.75 -1.62
C GLY A 62 -0.49 9.60 -0.40
N ILE A 63 -0.28 9.02 0.77
CA ILE A 63 -0.57 9.64 2.08
C ILE A 63 0.72 10.00 2.80
N ARG A 64 0.64 10.93 3.76
CA ARG A 64 1.71 11.26 4.69
C ARG A 64 1.17 11.23 6.11
N PRO A 65 1.94 10.75 7.09
CA PRO A 65 1.54 10.82 8.49
C PRO A 65 1.23 12.26 8.90
N ARG A 66 0.16 12.45 9.68
CA ARG A 66 -0.22 13.76 10.22
C ARG A 66 0.38 13.94 11.62
N ASP A 67 1.66 14.27 11.65
CA ASP A 67 2.48 14.38 12.87
C ASP A 67 2.65 15.82 13.40
N LYS A 68 2.05 16.82 12.73
CA LYS A 68 2.18 18.24 13.09
C LYS A 68 1.90 18.53 14.57
N LEU A 69 0.87 17.89 15.16
CA LEU A 69 0.54 18.07 16.58
C LEU A 69 1.67 17.56 17.48
N ALA A 70 2.21 16.38 17.18
CA ALA A 70 3.32 15.80 17.93
C ALA A 70 4.56 16.70 17.89
N THR A 71 4.92 17.21 16.71
CA THR A 71 6.02 18.18 16.58
C THR A 71 5.79 19.44 17.41
N GLN A 72 4.57 19.99 17.38
CA GLN A 72 4.22 21.21 18.14
C GLN A 72 4.24 20.99 19.65
N CYS A 73 3.97 19.77 20.11
CA CYS A 73 3.99 19.38 21.52
C CYS A 73 5.36 18.84 21.99
N GLY A 74 6.37 18.81 21.12
CA GLY A 74 7.71 18.32 21.48
C GLY A 74 7.82 16.80 21.59
N LEU A 75 6.86 16.05 21.05
CA LEU A 75 6.94 14.59 20.97
C LEU A 75 7.93 14.18 19.87
N GLU A 76 8.57 13.03 20.06
CA GLU A 76 9.47 12.46 19.06
C GLU A 76 8.72 12.10 17.76
N VAL A 77 9.32 12.49 16.62
CA VAL A 77 8.80 12.22 15.27
C VAL A 77 9.89 11.56 14.45
N ALA A 78 9.52 10.56 13.65
CA ALA A 78 10.47 9.78 12.86
C ALA A 78 11.08 10.61 11.73
N GLN A 79 12.27 10.22 11.26
CA GLN A 79 12.96 10.93 10.18
C GLN A 79 12.14 11.04 8.88
N ARG A 80 11.27 10.06 8.61
CA ARG A 80 10.39 10.01 7.44
C ARG A 80 8.95 10.45 7.73
N GLY A 81 8.72 11.08 8.88
CA GLY A 81 7.41 11.47 9.39
C GLY A 81 6.71 10.37 10.20
N GLY A 82 5.73 10.79 10.99
CA GLY A 82 4.97 9.94 11.91
C GLY A 82 5.47 10.03 13.35
N ILE A 83 4.53 9.98 14.28
CA ILE A 83 4.76 10.06 15.72
C ILE A 83 5.48 8.79 16.16
N MET A 84 6.67 8.91 16.74
CA MET A 84 7.44 7.74 17.18
C MET A 84 6.68 7.00 18.28
N ILE A 85 6.58 5.68 18.14
CA ILE A 85 5.98 4.81 19.16
C ILE A 85 6.86 3.62 19.51
N ASN A 86 6.74 3.18 20.77
CA ASN A 86 7.31 1.93 21.25
C ASN A 86 6.42 0.71 20.92
N ASP A 87 6.81 -0.47 21.40
CA ASP A 87 6.07 -1.73 21.17
C ASP A 87 4.68 -1.75 21.87
N SER A 88 4.40 -0.82 22.79
CA SER A 88 3.10 -0.62 23.45
C SER A 88 2.26 0.49 22.81
N CYS A 89 2.70 1.04 21.68
CA CYS A 89 2.09 2.20 21.01
C CYS A 89 2.12 3.53 21.80
N GLN A 90 2.96 3.62 22.85
CA GLN A 90 3.20 4.88 23.56
C GLN A 90 4.20 5.75 22.79
N THR A 91 4.02 7.06 22.91
CA THR A 91 4.95 8.05 22.37
C THR A 91 6.14 8.29 23.30
N SER A 92 6.95 9.32 23.05
CA SER A 92 8.00 9.75 23.98
C SER A 92 7.46 10.28 25.31
N ASP A 93 6.19 10.66 25.36
CA ASP A 93 5.47 10.94 26.60
C ASP A 93 4.70 9.67 27.02
N PRO A 94 4.90 9.15 28.25
CA PRO A 94 4.30 7.90 28.70
C PRO A 94 2.76 7.93 28.81
N ASP A 95 2.18 9.12 28.93
CA ASP A 95 0.72 9.31 29.05
C ASP A 95 0.04 9.50 27.68
N ILE A 96 0.82 9.57 26.60
CA ILE A 96 0.32 9.82 25.24
C ILE A 96 0.61 8.60 24.34
N TYR A 97 -0.42 8.18 23.61
CA TYR A 97 -0.36 7.08 22.64
C TYR A 97 -0.60 7.60 21.23
N ALA A 98 -0.01 6.93 20.24
CA ALA A 98 -0.32 7.12 18.84
C ALA A 98 -0.55 5.77 18.16
N ILE A 99 -1.60 5.68 17.35
CA ILE A 99 -1.98 4.46 16.64
C ILE A 99 -2.39 4.78 15.20
N GLY A 100 -2.39 3.76 14.33
CA GLY A 100 -2.78 3.92 12.94
C GLY A 100 -1.74 4.65 12.09
N GLU A 101 -2.19 5.32 11.03
CA GLU A 101 -1.30 5.84 9.98
C GLU A 101 -0.42 7.03 10.42
N CYS A 102 -0.75 7.68 11.54
CA CYS A 102 0.09 8.73 12.11
C CYS A 102 1.26 8.17 12.93
N ALA A 103 1.21 6.90 13.34
CA ALA A 103 2.21 6.29 14.20
C ALA A 103 3.37 5.69 13.39
N SER A 104 4.58 5.88 13.90
CA SER A 104 5.82 5.35 13.35
C SER A 104 6.47 4.38 14.34
N TRP A 105 6.37 3.09 14.04
CA TRP A 105 6.99 2.04 14.82
C TRP A 105 8.31 1.62 14.18
N LYS A 106 9.43 1.71 14.91
CA LYS A 106 10.78 1.42 14.39
C LYS A 106 11.08 2.15 13.07
N ASN A 107 10.72 3.45 13.00
CA ASN A 107 10.85 4.31 11.81
C ASN A 107 10.02 3.84 10.59
N ARG A 108 8.92 3.11 10.82
CA ARG A 108 8.01 2.62 9.77
C ARG A 108 6.57 3.02 10.08
N VAL A 109 5.90 3.49 9.03
CA VAL A 109 4.47 3.82 9.05
C VAL A 109 3.70 2.79 8.25
N TYR A 110 2.49 2.49 8.68
CA TYR A 110 1.65 1.47 8.06
C TYR A 110 0.37 2.10 7.50
N GLY A 111 0.29 2.23 6.18
CA GLY A 111 -0.88 2.75 5.47
C GLY A 111 -1.96 1.69 5.20
N LEU A 112 -2.30 0.90 6.22
CA LEU A 112 -3.29 -0.18 6.15
C LEU A 112 -4.15 -0.16 7.42
N VAL A 113 -5.41 -0.57 7.28
CA VAL A 113 -6.37 -0.58 8.39
C VAL A 113 -6.03 -1.63 9.47
N ALA A 114 -5.65 -2.85 9.06
CA ALA A 114 -5.36 -3.94 9.99
C ALA A 114 -4.24 -3.64 11.02
N PRO A 115 -3.08 -3.06 10.64
CA PRO A 115 -2.10 -2.55 11.61
C PRO A 115 -2.71 -1.56 12.60
N GLY A 116 -3.57 -0.65 12.13
CA GLY A 116 -4.25 0.32 12.99
C GLY A 116 -5.12 -0.35 14.07
N TYR A 117 -5.87 -1.39 13.71
CA TYR A 117 -6.64 -2.18 14.69
C TYR A 117 -5.75 -2.91 15.68
N LYS A 118 -4.64 -3.50 15.23
CA LYS A 118 -3.70 -4.15 16.14
C LYS A 118 -3.04 -3.15 17.09
N MET A 119 -2.66 -1.97 16.60
CA MET A 119 -2.14 -0.88 17.44
C MET A 119 -3.18 -0.42 18.47
N ALA A 120 -4.46 -0.31 18.09
CA ALA A 120 -5.53 0.02 19.03
C ALA A 120 -5.66 -1.03 20.15
N GLN A 121 -5.66 -2.32 19.80
CA GLN A 121 -5.71 -3.40 20.78
C GLN A 121 -4.50 -3.39 21.72
N VAL A 122 -3.29 -3.21 21.17
CA VAL A 122 -2.05 -3.11 21.97
C VAL A 122 -2.08 -1.93 22.92
N ALA A 123 -2.53 -0.75 22.46
CA ALA A 123 -2.63 0.43 23.32
C ALA A 123 -3.62 0.21 24.48
N VAL A 124 -4.79 -0.38 24.21
CA VAL A 124 -5.79 -0.69 25.24
C VAL A 124 -5.27 -1.75 26.21
N ASP A 125 -4.64 -2.83 25.72
CA ASP A 125 -4.07 -3.87 26.57
C ASP A 125 -3.01 -3.28 27.50
N HIS A 126 -2.15 -2.39 26.99
CA HIS A 126 -1.15 -1.71 27.81
C HIS A 126 -1.78 -0.81 28.88
N ILE A 127 -2.82 -0.04 28.54
CA ILE A 127 -3.57 0.78 29.50
C ILE A 127 -4.21 -0.07 30.61
N LEU A 128 -4.66 -1.28 30.27
CA LEU A 128 -5.29 -2.21 31.22
C LEU A 128 -4.30 -3.11 31.97
N GLY A 129 -3.00 -3.04 31.66
CA GLY A 129 -1.96 -3.89 32.28
C GLY A 129 -1.91 -5.32 31.75
N SER A 130 -2.45 -5.57 30.56
CA SER A 130 -2.39 -6.85 29.86
C SER A 130 -1.11 -6.97 29.02
N GLU A 131 -0.51 -8.16 28.99
CA GLU A 131 0.68 -8.45 28.19
C GLU A 131 0.33 -8.54 26.69
N ASN A 132 0.64 -7.48 25.94
CA ASN A 132 0.55 -7.47 24.48
C ASN A 132 1.59 -6.49 23.90
N SER A 133 2.05 -6.74 22.67
CA SER A 133 3.00 -5.88 21.97
C SER A 133 2.69 -5.79 20.48
N PHE A 134 2.96 -4.63 19.89
CA PHE A 134 2.94 -4.43 18.46
C PHE A 134 4.27 -4.91 17.87
N GLN A 135 4.20 -5.95 17.04
CA GLN A 135 5.37 -6.61 16.45
C GLN A 135 5.56 -6.28 14.97
N GLY A 136 4.94 -5.18 14.52
CA GLY A 136 4.79 -4.86 13.11
C GLY A 136 3.51 -5.46 12.54
N ALA A 137 3.38 -5.38 11.21
CA ALA A 137 2.21 -5.89 10.51
C ALA A 137 2.59 -6.62 9.23
N ASP A 138 1.71 -7.55 8.85
CA ASP A 138 1.73 -8.16 7.53
C ASP A 138 1.41 -7.09 6.48
N MET A 139 2.30 -6.94 5.50
CA MET A 139 2.15 -5.97 4.41
C MET A 139 1.30 -6.51 3.26
N SER A 140 0.69 -7.69 3.44
CA SER A 140 -0.25 -8.27 2.50
C SER A 140 -1.40 -7.32 2.21
N ALA A 141 -1.60 -7.02 0.93
CA ALA A 141 -2.65 -6.13 0.49
C ALA A 141 -3.42 -6.79 -0.65
N LYS A 142 -4.75 -6.77 -0.57
CA LYS A 142 -5.65 -7.09 -1.67
C LYS A 142 -6.33 -5.81 -2.12
N LEU A 143 -6.05 -5.38 -3.35
CA LEU A 143 -6.74 -4.28 -3.99
C LEU A 143 -7.92 -4.84 -4.78
N LYS A 144 -9.12 -4.33 -4.50
CA LYS A 144 -10.29 -4.50 -5.36
C LYS A 144 -10.35 -3.29 -6.28
N LEU A 145 -9.92 -3.44 -7.53
CA LEU A 145 -9.92 -2.33 -8.49
C LEU A 145 -10.87 -2.67 -9.63
N LEU A 146 -12.06 -2.05 -9.65
CA LEU A 146 -13.02 -2.17 -10.76
C LEU A 146 -13.33 -3.63 -11.19
N GLY A 147 -13.43 -4.56 -10.23
CA GLY A 147 -13.65 -5.98 -10.52
C GLY A 147 -12.39 -6.77 -10.93
N VAL A 148 -11.22 -6.15 -10.90
CA VAL A 148 -9.91 -6.81 -10.92
C VAL A 148 -9.43 -7.01 -9.50
N ASP A 149 -9.24 -8.27 -9.14
CA ASP A 149 -8.58 -8.63 -7.91
C ASP A 149 -7.06 -8.60 -8.13
N VAL A 150 -6.37 -7.78 -7.34
CA VAL A 150 -4.90 -7.74 -7.29
C VAL A 150 -4.47 -8.00 -5.86
N GLY A 151 -3.44 -8.83 -5.67
CA GLY A 151 -2.86 -9.01 -4.35
C GLY A 151 -1.38 -9.29 -4.38
N GLY A 152 -0.69 -8.79 -3.37
CA GLY A 152 0.72 -9.06 -3.13
C GLY A 152 0.93 -9.53 -1.69
N ILE A 153 1.84 -10.47 -1.49
CA ILE A 153 2.24 -10.96 -0.16
C ILE A 153 3.76 -11.04 -0.05
N GLY A 154 4.26 -10.84 1.17
CA GLY A 154 5.66 -11.01 1.51
C GLY A 154 6.61 -10.25 0.58
N ASP A 155 7.68 -10.93 0.16
CA ASP A 155 8.67 -10.39 -0.77
C ASP A 155 8.21 -10.48 -2.24
N ALA A 156 7.15 -9.73 -2.57
CA ALA A 156 6.55 -9.65 -3.89
C ALA A 156 7.52 -9.24 -5.02
N HIS A 157 8.64 -8.59 -4.67
CA HIS A 157 9.66 -8.15 -5.63
C HIS A 157 10.85 -9.08 -5.76
N GLY A 158 10.98 -10.09 -4.90
CA GLY A 158 12.15 -10.98 -4.86
C GLY A 158 13.43 -10.26 -4.45
N ARG A 159 13.36 -9.38 -3.46
CA ARG A 159 14.51 -8.67 -2.87
C ARG A 159 15.42 -9.60 -2.07
N THR A 160 14.92 -10.77 -1.65
CA THR A 160 15.68 -11.77 -0.90
C THR A 160 16.80 -12.33 -1.78
N PRO A 161 18.08 -12.25 -1.35
CA PRO A 161 19.20 -12.75 -2.15
C PRO A 161 19.05 -14.23 -2.51
N GLY A 162 19.26 -14.55 -3.79
CA GLY A 162 19.16 -15.92 -4.31
C GLY A 162 17.73 -16.45 -4.46
N ALA A 163 16.71 -15.63 -4.19
CA ALA A 163 15.33 -16.00 -4.43
C ALA A 163 15.10 -16.32 -5.92
N ARG A 164 14.20 -17.26 -6.17
CA ARG A 164 13.78 -17.69 -7.51
C ARG A 164 12.32 -17.34 -7.72
N SER A 165 11.90 -17.25 -8.98
CA SER A 165 10.50 -16.96 -9.29
C SER A 165 9.89 -17.92 -10.31
N TYR A 166 8.66 -18.33 -10.04
CA TYR A 166 7.79 -19.04 -10.97
C TYR A 166 6.69 -18.11 -11.45
N VAL A 167 6.40 -18.11 -12.75
CA VAL A 167 5.38 -17.27 -13.37
C VAL A 167 4.35 -18.14 -14.06
N TYR A 168 3.08 -17.85 -13.81
CA TYR A 168 1.93 -18.37 -14.53
C TYR A 168 1.16 -17.21 -15.15
N LEU A 169 0.93 -17.29 -16.45
CA LEU A 169 0.21 -16.29 -17.23
C LEU A 169 -0.83 -17.01 -18.11
N ASP A 170 -2.10 -16.65 -17.94
CA ASP A 170 -3.21 -17.12 -18.77
C ASP A 170 -3.94 -15.88 -19.32
N GLU A 171 -3.62 -15.50 -20.56
CA GLU A 171 -4.20 -14.29 -21.18
C GLU A 171 -5.69 -14.46 -21.49
N ASN A 172 -6.17 -15.68 -21.74
CA ASN A 172 -7.59 -15.93 -22.01
C ASN A 172 -8.45 -15.71 -20.76
N LYS A 173 -7.90 -16.03 -19.58
CA LYS A 173 -8.56 -15.79 -18.29
C LYS A 173 -8.15 -14.47 -17.65
N GLU A 174 -7.25 -13.72 -18.28
CA GLU A 174 -6.64 -12.49 -17.76
C GLU A 174 -6.03 -12.69 -16.34
N VAL A 175 -5.37 -13.83 -16.14
CA VAL A 175 -4.75 -14.21 -14.85
C VAL A 175 -3.23 -14.13 -14.95
N TYR A 176 -2.62 -13.46 -13.98
CA TYR A 176 -1.17 -13.45 -13.77
C TYR A 176 -0.84 -13.83 -12.34
N LYS A 177 0.11 -14.76 -12.16
CA LYS A 177 0.60 -15.19 -10.85
C LYS A 177 2.11 -15.31 -10.90
N ARG A 178 2.81 -14.60 -10.02
CA ARG A 178 4.24 -14.80 -9.77
C ARG A 178 4.44 -15.24 -8.34
N LEU A 179 5.16 -16.33 -8.15
CA LEU A 179 5.56 -16.85 -6.84
C LEU A 179 7.06 -16.63 -6.67
N ILE A 180 7.46 -16.06 -5.55
CA ILE A 180 8.86 -15.88 -5.16
C ILE A 180 9.17 -16.93 -4.11
N VAL A 181 10.19 -17.75 -4.36
CA VAL A 181 10.60 -18.85 -3.46
C VAL A 181 12.04 -18.70 -3.02
N SER A 182 12.37 -19.34 -1.90
CA SER A 182 13.73 -19.42 -1.37
C SER A 182 14.72 -20.05 -2.36
N PRO A 183 16.04 -19.82 -2.19
CA PRO A 183 17.06 -20.41 -3.07
C PRO A 183 16.99 -21.94 -3.20
N ASP A 184 16.52 -22.62 -2.16
CA ASP A 184 16.33 -24.07 -2.09
C ASP A 184 14.94 -24.55 -2.58
N ASN A 185 14.10 -23.62 -3.06
CA ASN A 185 12.73 -23.83 -3.53
C ASN A 185 11.72 -24.36 -2.48
N LYS A 186 12.04 -24.35 -1.18
CA LYS A 186 11.19 -24.94 -0.14
C LYS A 186 10.21 -23.98 0.52
N THR A 187 10.48 -22.67 0.47
CA THR A 187 9.68 -21.66 1.17
C THR A 187 9.15 -20.64 0.19
N LEU A 188 7.84 -20.38 0.25
CA LEU A 188 7.23 -19.25 -0.45
C LEU A 188 7.57 -17.95 0.32
N LEU A 189 8.36 -17.09 -0.30
CA LEU A 189 8.79 -15.81 0.28
C LEU A 189 7.80 -14.68 -0.03
N GLY A 190 7.12 -14.76 -1.17
CA GLY A 190 6.17 -13.76 -1.60
C GLY A 190 5.41 -14.17 -2.85
N ALA A 191 4.39 -13.40 -3.22
CA ALA A 191 3.65 -13.60 -4.46
C ALA A 191 3.03 -12.31 -4.96
N VAL A 192 2.78 -12.26 -6.26
CA VAL A 192 2.00 -11.23 -6.96
C VAL A 192 0.92 -11.94 -7.75
N LEU A 193 -0.36 -11.64 -7.48
CA LEU A 193 -1.51 -12.22 -8.15
C LEU A 193 -2.38 -11.11 -8.76
N VAL A 194 -2.83 -11.31 -10.01
CA VAL A 194 -3.74 -10.43 -10.75
C VAL A 194 -4.84 -11.28 -11.39
N GLY A 195 -6.09 -10.83 -11.31
CA GLY A 195 -7.27 -11.49 -11.86
C GLY A 195 -7.87 -12.50 -10.89
N ASP A 196 -7.10 -13.53 -10.52
CA ASP A 196 -7.51 -14.55 -9.54
C ASP A 196 -6.62 -14.51 -8.29
N THR A 197 -7.22 -14.08 -7.19
CA THR A 197 -6.58 -13.99 -5.86
C THR A 197 -7.13 -15.00 -4.87
N SER A 198 -7.91 -16.00 -5.30
CA SER A 198 -8.52 -17.00 -4.40
C SER A 198 -7.50 -17.78 -3.56
N GLY A 199 -6.26 -17.92 -4.05
CA GLY A 199 -5.13 -18.51 -3.31
C GLY A 199 -4.53 -17.62 -2.22
N LEU A 200 -4.88 -16.33 -2.15
CA LEU A 200 -4.49 -15.43 -1.07
C LEU A 200 -5.48 -15.57 0.08
N ARG A 201 -5.13 -16.36 1.10
CA ARG A 201 -5.77 -16.18 2.40
C ARG A 201 -5.25 -14.88 3.01
N GLN A 202 -6.13 -13.90 3.19
CA GLN A 202 -5.85 -12.83 4.14
C GLN A 202 -5.61 -13.48 5.51
N PRO A 203 -4.64 -13.02 6.32
CA PRO A 203 -4.82 -13.18 7.76
C PRO A 203 -6.16 -12.51 8.05
N ALA A 204 -7.10 -13.27 8.61
CA ALA A 204 -8.40 -12.74 9.01
C ALA A 204 -8.13 -11.43 9.76
N ALA A 205 -8.72 -10.33 9.30
CA ALA A 205 -8.86 -9.19 10.18
C ALA A 205 -9.52 -9.75 11.44
N ALA A 206 -8.78 -9.78 12.54
CA ALA A 206 -9.31 -10.24 13.81
C ALA A 206 -10.57 -9.42 14.08
N GLY A 207 -11.74 -10.08 14.13
CA GLY A 207 -13.00 -9.46 14.53
C GLY A 207 -14.12 -9.34 13.47
N ALA A 208 -14.25 -10.27 12.52
CA ALA A 208 -15.54 -10.48 11.86
C ALA A 208 -16.06 -11.87 12.21
N GLU A 209 -16.71 -11.98 13.36
CA GLU A 209 -17.67 -13.06 13.60
C GLU A 209 -18.80 -12.90 12.56
N CYS A 210 -18.98 -13.93 11.74
CA CYS A 210 -20.20 -14.08 10.97
C CYS A 210 -21.22 -14.79 11.87
N ASP A 211 -22.31 -14.11 12.20
CA ASP A 211 -23.62 -14.77 12.33
C ASP A 211 -24.11 -15.22 10.94
#